data_AF-A0A0N0PD32-F1
#
_entry.id   AF-A0A0N0PD32-F1
#
_cell.length_a   1.000
_cell.length_b   1.000
_cell.length_c   1.000
_cell.angle_alpha   90.00
_cell.angle_beta   90.00
_cell.angle_gamma   90.00
#
_symmetry.space_group_name_H-M   'P 1'
#
loop_
_entity.id
_entity.type
_entity.pdbx_description
1 polymer ?
#
loop_
_entity_poly.entity_id
_entity_poly.type
_entity_poly.pdbx_seq_one_letter_code
_entity_poly.pdbx_strand_id
1 'polypeptide(L)'
;MEYNADAFYDYYQYREDKAEKISEDTEILEDNYENEKPKYNLKDAPQLFEKFMKDYNKEYKDEYDRNRHFQNFQSNLREIIRTNEESRGFVVDINMFADLDKKEMESFYGGGEADN
;
A
#
# COMPACT_ATOMS: atom_id res chain seq x y z
N MET A 1 17.73 -18.86 48.33
CA MET A 1 17.33 -17.84 47.35
C MET A 1 15.82 -17.78 47.38
N GLU A 2 15.26 -16.85 48.14
CA GLU A 2 13.82 -16.56 48.10
C GLU A 2 13.54 -15.85 46.78
N TYR A 3 12.72 -16.49 45.94
CA TYR A 3 12.19 -15.82 44.77
C TYR A 3 11.22 -14.74 45.26
N ASN A 4 11.56 -13.49 44.97
CA ASN A 4 10.75 -12.34 45.34
C ASN A 4 9.52 -12.30 44.42
N ALA A 5 8.39 -12.84 44.90
CA ALA A 5 7.15 -12.94 44.15
C ALA A 5 6.66 -11.57 43.66
N ASP A 6 6.97 -10.52 44.42
CA ASP A 6 6.64 -9.12 44.09
C ASP A 6 7.31 -8.66 42.79
N ALA A 7 8.59 -9.02 42.58
CA ALA A 7 9.31 -8.68 41.35
C ALA A 7 8.79 -9.42 40.12
N PHE A 8 8.20 -10.61 40.32
CA PHE A 8 7.59 -11.39 39.26
C PHE A 8 6.23 -10.79 38.87
N TYR A 9 5.44 -10.34 39.85
CA TYR A 9 4.16 -9.67 39.65
C TYR A 9 4.33 -8.31 38.95
N ASP A 10 5.28 -7.50 39.38
CA ASP A 10 5.60 -6.20 38.76
C ASP A 10 6.02 -6.36 37.29
N TYR A 11 6.77 -7.42 36.96
CA TYR A 11 7.17 -7.72 35.58
C TYR A 11 5.99 -8.12 34.69
N TYR A 12 5.03 -8.89 35.21
CA TYR A 12 3.82 -9.23 34.46
C TYR A 12 2.95 -8.01 34.23
N GLN A 13 2.72 -7.19 35.26
CA GLN A 13 1.93 -5.98 35.12
C GLN A 13 2.57 -4.99 34.14
N TYR A 14 3.88 -4.77 34.22
CA TYR A 14 4.60 -3.96 33.23
C TYR A 14 4.46 -4.48 31.79
N ARG A 15 4.42 -5.81 31.59
CA ARG A 15 4.23 -6.41 30.26
C ARG A 15 2.79 -6.27 29.76
N GLU A 16 1.80 -6.48 30.61
CA GLU A 16 0.39 -6.27 30.28
C GLU A 16 0.14 -4.80 29.98
N ASP A 17 0.57 -3.86 30.83
CA ASP A 17 0.44 -2.41 30.60
C ASP A 17 1.11 -1.98 29.28
N LYS A 18 2.29 -2.54 28.98
CA LYS A 18 2.98 -2.28 27.71
C LYS A 18 2.27 -2.94 26.52
N ALA A 19 1.69 -4.13 26.68
CA ALA A 19 0.94 -4.80 25.64
C ALA A 19 -0.40 -4.09 25.36
N GLU A 20 -1.10 -3.62 26.40
CA GLU A 20 -2.30 -2.79 26.31
C GLU A 20 -2.00 -1.47 25.62
N LYS A 21 -0.91 -0.79 26.00
CA LYS A 21 -0.47 0.42 25.32
C LYS A 21 -0.10 0.17 23.86
N ILE A 22 0.56 -0.94 23.55
CA ILE A 22 0.84 -1.33 22.16
C ILE A 22 -0.47 -1.62 21.44
N SER A 23 -1.45 -2.31 22.03
CA SER A 23 -2.74 -2.56 21.38
C SER A 23 -3.53 -1.27 21.16
N GLU A 24 -3.54 -0.33 22.11
CA GLU A 24 -4.16 0.98 21.94
C GLU A 24 -3.47 1.80 20.85
N ASP A 25 -2.13 1.86 20.86
CA ASP A 25 -1.36 2.54 19.82
C ASP A 25 -1.61 1.87 18.44
N THR A 26 -1.76 0.55 18.40
CA THR A 26 -2.03 -0.19 17.16
C THR A 26 -3.47 0.03 16.69
N GLU A 27 -4.47 0.05 17.59
CA GLU A 27 -5.86 0.37 17.26
C GLU A 27 -6.02 1.82 16.79
N ILE A 28 -5.36 2.79 17.45
CA ILE A 28 -5.35 4.19 17.02
C ILE A 28 -4.65 4.33 15.65
N LEU A 29 -3.55 3.60 15.42
CA LEU A 29 -2.90 3.58 14.12
C LEU A 29 -3.81 2.93 13.05
N GLU A 30 -4.40 1.77 13.33
CA GLU A 30 -5.32 1.06 12.43
C GLU A 30 -6.53 1.93 12.05
N ASP A 31 -7.18 2.59 13.02
CA ASP A 31 -8.30 3.51 12.77
C ASP A 31 -7.88 4.71 11.91
N ASN A 32 -6.69 5.27 12.14
CA ASN A 32 -6.18 6.35 11.31
C ASN A 32 -5.88 5.88 9.88
N TYR A 33 -5.27 4.69 9.71
CA TYR A 33 -4.99 4.12 8.39
C TYR A 33 -6.25 3.74 7.62
N GLU A 34 -7.28 3.19 8.27
CA GLU A 34 -8.56 2.87 7.63
C GLU A 34 -9.27 4.12 7.07
N ASN A 35 -9.18 5.25 7.79
CA ASN A 35 -9.77 6.52 7.34
C ASN A 35 -8.99 7.18 6.19
N GLU A 36 -7.71 6.86 6.02
CA GLU A 36 -6.85 7.43 4.97
C GLU A 36 -6.90 6.64 3.65
N LYS A 37 -7.49 5.43 3.64
CA LYS A 37 -7.53 4.59 2.43
C LYS A 37 -8.33 5.23 1.29
N PRO A 38 -7.72 5.40 0.10
CA PRO A 38 -8.43 5.89 -1.06
C PRO A 38 -9.48 4.85 -1.49
N LYS A 39 -10.72 5.31 -1.70
CA LYS A 39 -11.84 4.47 -2.10
C LYS A 39 -12.07 4.61 -3.60
N TYR A 40 -11.62 3.61 -4.35
CA TYR A 40 -11.79 3.55 -5.79
C TYR A 40 -12.93 2.63 -6.21
N ASN A 41 -13.52 2.92 -7.38
CA ASN A 41 -14.46 2.02 -8.04
C ASN A 41 -13.92 1.69 -9.43
N LEU A 42 -13.91 0.40 -9.78
CA LEU A 42 -13.45 -0.05 -11.09
C LEU A 42 -14.29 0.53 -12.25
N LYS A 43 -15.55 0.92 -12.00
CA LYS A 43 -16.39 1.60 -12.99
C LYS A 43 -15.87 2.98 -13.37
N ASP A 44 -15.15 3.62 -12.46
CA ASP A 44 -14.56 4.95 -12.66
C ASP A 44 -13.17 4.87 -13.29
N ALA A 45 -12.70 3.66 -13.64
CA ALA A 45 -11.37 3.46 -14.23
C ALA A 45 -11.08 4.34 -15.46
N PRO A 46 -12.02 4.57 -16.40
CA PRO A 46 -11.77 5.49 -17.51
C PRO A 46 -11.46 6.93 -17.03
N GLN A 47 -12.23 7.46 -16.09
CA GLN A 47 -12.04 8.82 -15.56
C GLN A 47 -10.77 8.91 -14.71
N LEU A 48 -10.51 7.89 -13.89
CA LEU A 48 -9.30 7.79 -13.08
C LEU A 48 -8.04 7.71 -13.96
N PHE A 49 -8.10 6.98 -15.08
CA PHE A 49 -6.98 6.90 -16.02
C PHE A 49 -6.71 8.23 -16.72
N GLU A 50 -7.74 8.96 -17.13
CA GLU A 50 -7.61 10.31 -17.68
C GLU A 50 -6.99 11.29 -16.67
N LYS A 51 -7.38 11.19 -15.39
CA LYS A 51 -6.77 11.97 -14.32
C LYS A 51 -5.32 11.56 -14.09
N PHE A 52 -5.04 10.27 -13.99
CA PHE A 52 -3.70 9.70 -13.84
C PHE A 52 -2.73 10.18 -14.93
N MET A 53 -3.16 10.15 -16.20
CA MET A 53 -2.34 10.64 -17.30
C MET A 53 -1.94 12.10 -17.14
N LYS A 54 -2.87 12.95 -16.65
CA LYS A 54 -2.60 14.36 -16.40
C LYS A 54 -1.71 14.58 -15.18
N ASP A 55 -2.00 13.90 -14.08
CA ASP A 55 -1.28 14.07 -12.81
C ASP A 55 0.19 13.64 -12.94
N TYR A 56 0.46 12.59 -13.72
CA TYR A 56 1.80 12.05 -13.91
C TYR A 56 2.42 12.36 -15.28
N ASN A 57 1.80 13.27 -16.06
CA ASN A 57 2.24 13.66 -17.40
C ASN A 57 2.58 12.46 -18.30
N LYS A 58 1.68 11.46 -18.34
CA LYS A 58 1.84 10.27 -19.16
C LYS A 58 1.46 10.58 -20.60
N GLU A 59 2.38 10.25 -21.51
CA GLU A 59 2.17 10.30 -22.94
C GLU A 59 2.46 8.92 -23.52
N TYR A 60 1.59 8.44 -24.41
CA TYR A 60 1.70 7.14 -25.05
C TYR A 60 1.97 7.31 -26.53
N LYS A 61 2.71 6.36 -27.10
CA LYS A 61 3.17 6.46 -28.49
C LYS A 61 2.02 6.46 -29.49
N ASP A 62 1.01 5.62 -29.24
CA ASP A 62 -0.13 5.42 -30.11
C ASP A 62 -1.33 4.88 -29.30
N GLU A 63 -2.47 4.69 -29.98
CA GLU A 63 -3.69 4.19 -29.36
C GLU A 63 -3.55 2.76 -28.83
N TYR A 64 -2.75 1.91 -29.49
CA TYR A 64 -2.50 0.55 -29.05
C TYR A 64 -1.71 0.54 -27.74
N ASP A 65 -0.67 1.37 -27.66
CA ASP A 65 0.14 1.59 -26.46
C ASP A 65 -0.70 2.13 -25.29
N ARG A 66 -1.52 3.17 -25.57
CA ARG A 66 -2.47 3.71 -24.58
C ARG A 66 -3.45 2.65 -24.09
N ASN A 67 -3.98 1.81 -24.99
CA ASN A 67 -4.93 0.76 -24.61
C ASN A 67 -4.26 -0.33 -23.77
N ARG A 68 -3.01 -0.71 -24.06
CA ARG A 68 -2.23 -1.63 -23.23
C ARG A 68 -2.05 -1.07 -21.81
N HIS A 69 -1.60 0.18 -21.69
CA HIS A 69 -1.43 0.84 -20.39
C HIS A 69 -2.75 1.02 -19.64
N PHE A 70 -3.86 1.27 -20.34
CA PHE A 70 -5.17 1.31 -19.71
C PHE A 70 -5.59 -0.06 -19.14
N GLN A 71 -5.33 -1.16 -19.85
CA GLN A 71 -5.60 -2.51 -19.34
C GLN A 71 -4.75 -2.82 -18.09
N ASN A 72 -3.47 -2.47 -18.11
CA ASN A 72 -2.58 -2.59 -16.95
C ASN A 72 -3.11 -1.76 -15.77
N PHE A 73 -3.50 -0.52 -16.03
CA PHE A 73 -4.10 0.37 -15.04
C PHE A 73 -5.36 -0.22 -14.40
N GLN A 74 -6.27 -0.79 -15.19
CA GLN A 74 -7.46 -1.46 -14.65
C GLN A 74 -7.10 -2.66 -13.77
N SER A 75 -6.08 -3.43 -14.15
CA SER A 75 -5.61 -4.56 -13.36
C SER A 75 -5.01 -4.10 -12.02
N ASN A 76 -4.14 -3.10 -12.05
CA ASN A 76 -3.50 -2.55 -10.86
C ASN A 76 -4.49 -1.83 -9.96
N LEU A 77 -5.49 -1.13 -10.50
CA LEU A 77 -6.57 -0.52 -9.74
C LEU A 77 -7.38 -1.57 -8.97
N ARG A 78 -7.63 -2.74 -9.57
CA ARG A 78 -8.29 -3.85 -8.87
C ARG A 78 -7.46 -4.35 -7.71
N GLU A 79 -6.15 -4.49 -7.89
CA GLU A 79 -5.26 -4.88 -6.80
C GLU A 79 -5.20 -3.82 -5.70
N ILE A 80 -5.14 -2.52 -6.03
CA ILE A 80 -5.18 -1.43 -5.05
C ILE A 80 -6.46 -1.52 -4.19
N ILE A 81 -7.63 -1.66 -4.83
CA ILE A 81 -8.91 -1.80 -4.12
C ILE A 81 -8.87 -3.00 -3.19
N ARG A 82 -8.50 -4.17 -3.71
CA ARG A 82 -8.43 -5.42 -2.95
C ARG A 82 -7.45 -5.34 -1.79
N THR A 83 -6.26 -4.81 -2.02
CA THR A 83 -5.22 -4.67 -0.99
C THR A 83 -5.65 -3.73 0.12
N ASN A 84 -6.28 -2.60 -0.21
CA ASN A 84 -6.80 -1.68 0.81
C ASN A 84 -7.99 -2.26 1.58
N GLU A 85 -8.82 -3.11 0.96
CA GLU A 85 -9.90 -3.82 1.67
C GLU A 85 -9.37 -4.89 2.63
N GLU A 86 -8.25 -5.54 2.28
CA GLU A 86 -7.69 -6.65 3.07
C GLU A 86 -6.64 -6.23 4.11
N SER A 87 -5.89 -5.16 3.87
CA SER A 87 -4.71 -4.77 4.67
C SER A 87 -5.05 -3.79 5.78
N ARG A 88 -4.57 -3.98 7.01
CA ARG A 88 -4.85 -3.09 8.16
C ARG A 88 -3.71 -2.12 8.53
N GLY A 89 -2.49 -2.38 8.05
CA GLY A 89 -1.29 -1.65 8.48
C GLY A 89 -0.60 -0.82 7.40
N PHE A 90 -1.13 -0.78 6.18
CA PHE A 90 -0.61 0.05 5.11
C PHE A 90 -1.70 0.39 4.09
N VAL A 91 -1.46 1.49 3.36
CA VAL A 91 -2.35 2.00 2.33
C VAL A 91 -1.60 2.01 1.01
N VAL A 92 -2.26 1.53 -0.04
CA VAL A 92 -1.77 1.60 -1.42
C VAL A 92 -2.63 2.58 -2.20
N ASP A 93 -2.01 3.34 -3.09
CA ASP A 93 -2.70 4.34 -3.89
C ASP A 93 -2.25 4.29 -5.36
N ILE A 94 -3.05 4.90 -6.25
CA ILE A 94 -2.65 5.21 -7.62
C ILE A 94 -1.40 6.09 -7.54
N ASN A 95 -0.33 5.61 -8.16
CA ASN A 95 0.95 6.30 -8.25
C ASN A 95 1.45 6.29 -9.69
N MET A 96 2.63 6.86 -9.94
CA MET A 96 3.23 6.97 -11.28
C MET A 96 3.48 5.64 -12.00
N PHE A 97 3.39 4.50 -11.30
CA PHE A 97 3.59 3.15 -11.85
C PHE A 97 2.29 2.38 -12.03
N ALA A 98 1.13 3.00 -11.75
CA ALA A 98 -0.16 2.33 -11.78
C ALA A 98 -0.53 1.74 -13.15
N ASP A 99 0.09 2.18 -14.25
CA ASP A 99 -0.16 1.69 -15.61
C ASP A 99 0.89 0.69 -16.13
N LEU A 100 1.85 0.29 -15.31
CA LEU A 100 2.92 -0.63 -15.71
C LEU A 100 2.56 -2.08 -15.39
N ASP A 101 3.01 -3.01 -16.25
CA ASP A 101 3.05 -4.42 -15.92
C ASP A 101 4.31 -4.79 -15.12
N LYS A 102 4.38 -6.02 -14.61
CA LYS A 102 5.51 -6.49 -13.80
C LYS A 102 6.86 -6.43 -14.55
N LYS A 103 6.88 -6.70 -15.85
CA LYS A 103 8.11 -6.70 -16.66
C LYS A 103 8.57 -5.28 -16.98
N GLU A 104 7.62 -4.38 -17.22
CA GLU A 104 7.86 -2.94 -17.39
C GLU A 104 8.41 -2.35 -16.08
N MET A 105 7.84 -2.75 -14.93
CA MET A 105 8.36 -2.39 -13.60
C MET A 105 9.78 -2.93 -13.38
N GLU A 106 10.04 -4.19 -13.69
CA GLU A 106 11.37 -4.80 -13.59
C GLU A 106 12.38 -4.07 -14.49
N SER A 107 11.98 -3.58 -15.66
CA SER A 107 12.84 -2.77 -16.53
C SER A 107 13.12 -1.38 -15.95
N PHE A 108 12.15 -0.80 -15.22
CA PHE A 108 12.31 0.47 -14.52
C PHE A 108 13.27 0.38 -13.32
N TYR A 109 13.23 -0.71 -12.56
CA TYR A 109 14.14 -0.94 -11.42
C TYR A 109 15.45 -1.63 -11.81
N GLY A 110 15.45 -2.37 -12.92
CA GLY A 110 16.56 -3.21 -13.39
C GLY A 110 17.69 -2.47 -14.09
N GLY A 111 17.61 -1.14 -14.21
CA GLY A 111 18.74 -0.29 -14.66
C GLY A 111 19.92 -0.23 -13.68
N GLY A 112 19.89 -0.98 -12.59
CA GLY A 112 21.06 -1.28 -11.77
C GLY A 112 21.83 -2.49 -12.32
N GLU A 113 22.22 -2.46 -13.59
CA GLU A 113 23.29 -3.33 -14.03
C GLU A 113 24.58 -2.86 -13.33
N ALA A 114 25.07 -3.73 -12.46
CA ALA A 114 26.41 -3.70 -11.93
C ALA A 114 27.39 -3.87 -13.10
N ASP A 115 27.79 -2.76 -13.71
CA ASP A 115 29.02 -2.71 -14.49
C ASP A 115 30.21 -2.92 -13.53
N ASN A 116 30.70 -4.16 -13.45
CA ASN A 116 32.02 -4.55 -12.95
C ASN A 116 32.69 -5.48 -13.96
#